data_AF-A0A7J9IAA8-F1
#
_entry.id   AF-A0A7J9IAA8-F1
#
_cell.length_a   1.000
_cell.length_b   1.000
_cell.length_c   1.000
_cell.angle_alpha   90.00
_cell.angle_beta   90.00
_cell.angle_gamma   90.00
#
_symmetry.space_group_name_H-M   'P 1'
#
loop_
_entity.id
_entity.type
_entity.pdbx_description
1 polymer ?
#
loop_
_entity_poly.entity_id
_entity_poly.type
_entity_poly.pdbx_seq_one_letter_code
_entity_poly.pdbx_strand_id
1 'polypeptide(L)'
;MAMVGEAFLSAVIVVLLDKIVSGDVLSLIKGKQLEAVLLKKLKPTLMSVEALLDDAEKKQFTNRNVRNWINELKNAVYDAEDLLDDIATEA
;
A
#
# COMPACT_ATOMS: atom_id res chain seq x y z
N MET A 1 -13.22 0.91 -22.53
CA MET A 1 -12.36 2.05 -22.16
C MET A 1 -12.26 2.04 -20.64
N ALA A 2 -11.11 1.65 -20.09
CA ALA A 2 -10.90 1.71 -18.65
C ALA A 2 -10.81 3.19 -18.26
N MET A 3 -11.71 3.65 -17.39
CA MET A 3 -11.60 4.96 -16.79
C MET A 3 -10.33 4.93 -15.93
N VAL A 4 -9.34 5.77 -16.28
CA VAL A 4 -7.97 5.77 -15.72
C VAL A 4 -7.90 6.18 -14.22
N GLY A 5 -9.02 6.10 -13.50
CA GLY A 5 -9.14 6.43 -12.07
C GLY A 5 -9.38 5.25 -11.12
N GLU A 6 -9.59 4.01 -11.64
CA GLU A 6 -9.98 2.84 -10.84
C GLU A 6 -8.89 1.75 -10.69
N ALA A 7 -7.74 1.88 -11.36
CA ALA A 7 -6.79 0.77 -11.48
C ALA A 7 -5.39 1.06 -10.92
N PHE A 8 -5.07 2.33 -10.64
CA PHE A 8 -3.70 2.69 -10.26
C PHE A 8 -3.41 2.31 -8.80
N LEU A 9 -4.26 2.72 -7.85
CA LEU A 9 -4.00 2.47 -6.42
C LEU A 9 -4.12 0.98 -6.07
N SER A 10 -5.14 0.31 -6.60
CA SER A 10 -5.30 -1.13 -6.41
C SER A 10 -4.08 -1.90 -6.93
N ALA A 11 -3.59 -1.58 -8.13
CA ALA A 11 -2.39 -2.22 -8.68
C ALA A 11 -1.14 -1.99 -7.81
N VAL A 12 -0.92 -0.76 -7.33
CA VAL A 12 0.24 -0.45 -6.47
C VAL A 12 0.14 -1.18 -5.12
N ILE A 13 -1.04 -1.24 -4.51
CA ILE A 13 -1.23 -1.97 -3.24
C ILE A 13 -1.01 -3.46 -3.40
N VAL A 14 -1.45 -4.05 -4.52
CA VAL A 14 -1.16 -5.45 -4.85
C VAL A 14 0.36 -5.68 -4.98
N VAL A 15 1.10 -4.77 -5.62
CA VAL A 15 2.57 -4.86 -5.72
C VAL A 15 3.24 -4.75 -4.34
N LEU A 16 2.77 -3.85 -3.48
CA LEU A 16 3.29 -3.73 -2.10
C LEU A 16 3.00 -5.01 -1.28
N LEU A 17 1.80 -5.59 -1.43
CA LEU A 17 1.45 -6.85 -0.80
C LEU A 17 2.35 -7.99 -1.29
N ASP A 18 2.63 -8.05 -2.59
CA ASP A 18 3.52 -9.05 -3.19
C ASP A 18 4.96 -8.91 -2.65
N LYS A 19 5.51 -7.68 -2.62
CA LYS A 19 6.83 -7.40 -2.01
C LYS A 19 6.91 -7.84 -0.54
N ILE A 20 5.85 -7.59 0.25
CA ILE A 20 5.79 -8.02 1.66
C ILE A 20 5.68 -9.55 1.78
N VAL A 21 4.98 -10.21 0.87
CA VAL A 21 4.75 -11.67 0.88
C VAL A 21 5.93 -12.45 0.32
N SER A 22 6.64 -11.92 -0.69
CA SER A 22 7.85 -12.50 -1.29
C SER A 22 8.93 -12.77 -0.24
N GLY A 23 8.93 -11.98 0.83
CA GLY A 23 9.83 -12.18 1.96
C GLY A 23 11.23 -11.60 1.74
N ASP A 24 11.49 -10.97 0.59
CA ASP A 24 12.72 -10.21 0.33
C ASP A 24 12.92 -9.18 1.45
N VAL A 25 11.91 -8.35 1.71
CA VAL A 25 11.90 -7.36 2.79
C VAL A 25 11.93 -8.03 4.17
N LEU A 26 11.18 -9.14 4.35
CA LEU A 26 11.11 -9.87 5.62
C LEU A 26 12.47 -10.50 6.02
N SER A 27 13.28 -10.88 5.03
CA SER A 27 14.59 -11.49 5.21
C SER A 27 15.64 -10.46 5.65
N LEU A 28 15.54 -9.21 5.15
CA LEU A 28 16.38 -8.08 5.52
C LEU A 28 16.03 -7.54 6.92
N ILE A 29 14.75 -7.60 7.28
CA ILE A 29 14.21 -7.12 8.57
C ILE A 29 14.45 -8.11 9.72
N LYS A 30 14.91 -9.34 9.45
CA LYS A 30 15.02 -10.43 10.43
C LYS A 30 15.91 -10.10 11.65
N GLY A 31 16.72 -9.04 11.58
CA GLY A 31 17.52 -8.49 12.69
C GLY A 31 16.90 -7.31 13.46
N LYS A 32 15.82 -6.70 12.98
CA LYS A 32 15.20 -5.50 13.56
C LYS A 32 13.78 -5.81 14.05
N GLN A 33 13.64 -6.10 15.35
CA GLN A 33 12.35 -6.50 15.97
C GLN A 33 11.18 -5.53 15.72
N LEU A 34 11.44 -4.22 15.65
CA LEU A 34 10.42 -3.20 15.46
C LEU A 34 9.77 -3.28 14.07
N GLU A 35 10.57 -3.54 13.04
CA GLU A 35 10.14 -3.59 11.64
C GLU A 35 9.32 -4.86 11.34
N ALA A 36 9.63 -5.99 11.97
CA ALA A 36 8.85 -7.22 11.84
C ALA A 36 7.42 -7.11 12.40
N VAL A 37 7.24 -6.35 13.49
CA VAL A 37 5.93 -6.07 14.08
C VAL A 37 5.12 -5.12 13.18
N LEU A 38 5.79 -4.12 12.60
CA LEU A 38 5.16 -3.18 11.66
C LEU A 38 4.70 -3.90 10.39
N LEU A 39 5.53 -4.75 9.79
CA LEU A 39 5.15 -5.54 8.60
C LEU A 39 3.94 -6.45 8.85
N LYS A 40 3.87 -7.10 10.03
CA LYS A 40 2.73 -7.94 10.40
C LYS A 40 1.41 -7.16 10.50
N LYS A 41 1.47 -5.85 10.80
CA LYS A 41 0.31 -4.96 10.81
C LYS A 41 0.02 -4.33 9.44
N LEU A 42 1.06 -4.11 8.64
CA LEU A 42 0.96 -3.51 7.31
C LEU A 42 0.14 -4.41 6.36
N LYS A 43 0.43 -5.72 6.33
CA LYS A 43 -0.28 -6.67 5.47
C LYS A 43 -1.82 -6.67 5.64
N PRO A 44 -2.39 -6.88 6.84
CA PRO A 44 -3.85 -6.85 7.01
C PRO A 44 -4.46 -5.47 6.75
N THR A 45 -3.70 -4.40 6.99
CA THR A 45 -4.15 -3.03 6.70
C THR A 45 -4.28 -2.82 5.19
N LEU A 46 -3.26 -3.19 4.40
CA LEU A 46 -3.28 -3.09 2.95
C LEU A 46 -4.39 -3.94 2.32
N MET A 47 -4.62 -5.17 2.80
CA MET A 47 -5.75 -6.00 2.33
C MET A 47 -7.12 -5.37 2.63
N SER A 48 -7.27 -4.72 3.78
CA SER A 48 -8.51 -4.03 4.13
C SER A 48 -8.75 -2.81 3.23
N VAL A 49 -7.68 -2.09 2.89
CA VAL A 49 -7.72 -0.94 1.99
C VAL A 49 -8.02 -1.35 0.56
N GLU A 50 -7.39 -2.42 0.05
CA GLU A 50 -7.67 -2.99 -1.27
C GLU A 50 -9.16 -3.32 -1.44
N ALA A 51 -9.76 -3.99 -0.44
CA ALA A 51 -11.18 -4.34 -0.47
C ALA A 51 -12.12 -3.11 -0.49
N LEU A 52 -11.66 -1.96 0.02
CA LEU A 52 -12.44 -0.73 0.09
C LEU A 52 -12.18 0.20 -1.11
N LEU A 53 -11.09 0.00 -1.84
CA LEU A 53 -10.63 0.90 -2.91
C LEU A 53 -11.59 0.95 -4.08
N ASP A 54 -12.13 -0.18 -4.53
CA ASP A 54 -13.09 -0.23 -5.64
C ASP A 54 -14.33 0.64 -5.39
N ASP A 55 -14.80 0.68 -4.14
CA ASP A 55 -15.96 1.49 -3.73
C ASP A 55 -15.55 2.96 -3.49
N ALA A 56 -14.38 3.18 -2.89
CA ALA A 56 -13.85 4.51 -2.63
C ALA A 56 -13.51 5.26 -3.93
N GLU A 57 -12.88 4.61 -4.92
CA GLU A 57 -12.48 5.22 -6.19
C GLU A 57 -13.69 5.67 -7.01
N LYS A 58 -14.81 4.94 -6.96
CA LYS A 58 -16.08 5.36 -7.56
C LYS A 58 -16.68 6.56 -6.82
N LYS A 59 -16.62 6.55 -5.48
CA LYS A 59 -17.18 7.61 -4.63
C LYS A 59 -16.32 8.88 -4.60
N GLN A 60 -15.05 8.84 -5.04
CA GLN A 60 -14.16 10.00 -5.02
C GLN A 60 -14.65 11.16 -5.91
N PHE A 61 -15.41 10.85 -6.96
CA PHE A 61 -15.94 11.83 -7.91
C PHE A 61 -17.17 12.56 -7.37
N THR A 62 -17.87 11.96 -6.40
CA THR A 62 -19.13 12.47 -5.85
C THR A 62 -19.03 12.89 -4.39
N ASN A 63 -18.04 12.37 -3.65
CA ASN A 63 -17.82 12.64 -2.24
C ASN A 63 -16.41 13.20 -1.99
N ARG A 64 -16.36 14.49 -1.60
CA ARG A 64 -15.12 15.21 -1.31
C ARG A 64 -14.31 14.58 -0.17
N ASN A 65 -14.97 14.01 0.84
CA ASN A 65 -14.29 13.37 1.96
C ASN A 65 -13.57 12.10 1.50
N VAL A 66 -14.23 11.31 0.63
CA VAL A 66 -13.61 10.13 0.01
C VAL A 66 -12.46 10.53 -0.90
N ARG A 67 -12.60 11.63 -1.66
CA ARG A 67 -11.50 12.16 -2.48
C ARG A 67 -10.27 12.54 -1.65
N ASN A 68 -10.48 13.20 -0.51
CA ASN A 68 -9.38 13.56 0.38
C ASN A 68 -8.73 12.31 0.98
N TRP A 69 -9.53 11.35 1.46
CA TRP A 69 -9.03 10.08 1.98
C TRP A 69 -8.19 9.32 0.94
N ILE A 70 -8.63 9.28 -0.33
CA ILE A 70 -7.84 8.67 -1.42
C ILE A 70 -6.52 9.40 -1.66
N ASN A 71 -6.50 10.73 -1.57
CA ASN A 71 -5.24 11.47 -1.73
C ASN A 71 -4.26 11.21 -0.56
N GLU A 72 -4.76 11.13 0.68
CA GLU A 72 -3.95 10.74 1.82
C GLU A 72 -3.43 9.31 1.66
N LEU A 73 -4.28 8.40 1.15
CA LEU A 73 -3.89 7.02 0.89
C LEU A 73 -2.79 6.93 -0.18
N LYS A 74 -2.87 7.74 -1.25
CA LYS A 74 -1.80 7.83 -2.27
C LYS A 74 -0.47 8.19 -1.65
N ASN A 75 -0.45 9.23 -0.80
CA ASN A 75 0.78 9.66 -0.14
C ASN A 75 1.34 8.54 0.74
N ALA A 76 0.50 7.90 1.56
CA ALA A 76 0.93 6.80 2.42
C ALA A 76 1.45 5.58 1.63
N VAL A 77 0.90 5.32 0.45
CA VAL A 77 1.36 4.26 -0.45
C VAL A 77 2.75 4.59 -1.02
N TYR A 78 3.00 5.83 -1.42
CA TYR A 78 4.34 6.27 -1.85
C TYR A 78 5.36 6.20 -0.72
N ASP A 79 5.02 6.70 0.47
CA ASP A 79 5.90 6.62 1.64
C ASP A 79 6.25 5.16 2.00
N ALA A 80 5.30 4.23 1.82
CA ALA A 80 5.52 2.81 2.05
C ALA A 80 6.38 2.16 0.95
N GLU A 81 6.19 2.53 -0.32
CA GLU A 81 7.03 2.06 -1.41
C GLU A 81 8.48 2.50 -1.23
N ASP A 82 8.71 3.80 -0.98
CA ASP A 82 10.03 4.38 -0.71
C ASP A 82 10.72 3.66 0.46
N LEU A 83 9.99 3.42 1.57
CA LEU A 83 10.54 2.72 2.73
C LEU A 83 10.91 1.26 2.42
N LEU A 84 10.09 0.54 1.64
CA LEU A 84 10.41 -0.84 1.26
C LEU A 84 11.60 -0.90 0.31
N ASP A 85 11.72 0.06 -0.61
CA ASP A 85 12.84 0.16 -1.54
C ASP A 85 14.14 0.56 -0.83
N ASP A 86 14.09 1.45 0.16
CA ASP A 86 15.23 1.78 1.04
C ASP A 86 15.74 0.53 1.78
N ILE A 87 14.81 -0.24 2.37
CA ILE A 87 15.15 -1.50 3.05
C ILE A 87 15.78 -2.50 2.08
N ALA A 88 15.28 -2.57 0.84
CA ALA A 88 15.80 -3.49 -0.19
C ALA A 88 17.15 -3.04 -0.78
N THR A 89 17.43 -1.73 -0.80
CA THR A 89 18.63 -1.14 -1.42
C THR A 89 19.80 -1.02 -0.45
N GLU A 90 19.57 -0.98 0.87
CA GLU A 90 20.63 -1.03 1.90
C GLU A 90 21.23 -2.44 2.13
N ALA A 91 20.95 -3.41 1.25
CA ALA A 91 21.43 -4.81 1.33
C ALA A 91 22.80 -5.03 0.65
#